data_AF-A0A1G1XBF7-F1
#
_entry.id   AF-A0A1G1XBF7-F1
#
_cell.length_a   1.000
_cell.length_b   1.000
_cell.length_c   1.000
_cell.angle_alpha   90.00
_cell.angle_beta   90.00
_cell.angle_gamma   90.00
#
_symmetry.space_group_name_H-M   'P 1'
#
loop_
_entity.id
_entity.type
_entity.pdbx_description
1 polymer ?
#
loop_
_entity_poly.entity_id
_entity_poly.type
_entity_poly.pdbx_seq_one_letter_code
_entity_poly.pdbx_strand_id
1 'polypeptide(L)'
;MTKRAKREYLIIGLCALLLQLFILPSLQYARREYRDGLRREELAAVKRQLEDMYNKKNAYPIDFSPSVHRYFVTSQEEGKANAWYIQASLENPHETSSGYDAEEGHNFYYRYMQQDGKTLYEICGGDLSCAL
;
A
#
# COMPACT_ATOMS: atom_id res chain seq x y z
N MET A 1 53.73 -3.82 15.66
CA MET A 1 52.69 -3.13 14.85
C MET A 1 53.06 -1.66 14.66
N THR A 2 53.50 -1.30 13.46
CA THR A 2 53.93 0.07 13.10
C THR A 2 52.74 1.03 13.03
N LYS A 3 52.92 2.29 13.46
CA LYS A 3 51.86 3.33 13.51
C LYS A 3 51.10 3.53 12.18
N ARG A 4 51.69 3.14 11.05
CA ARG A 4 51.14 3.23 9.69
C ARG A 4 49.98 2.24 9.47
N ALA A 5 50.14 0.98 9.86
CA ALA A 5 49.10 -0.04 9.74
C ALA A 5 47.84 0.32 10.57
N LYS A 6 48.01 0.89 11.77
CA LYS A 6 46.89 1.35 12.61
C LYS A 6 46.05 2.45 11.95
N ARG A 7 46.67 3.34 11.16
CA ARG A 7 45.96 4.40 10.42
C ARG A 7 45.19 3.85 9.22
N GLU A 8 45.77 2.89 8.50
CA GLU A 8 45.11 2.23 7.37
C GLU A 8 43.86 1.45 7.81
N TYR A 9 43.94 0.70 8.92
CA TYR A 9 42.76 0.02 9.48
C TYR A 9 41.67 1.00 9.94
N LEU A 10 42.05 2.17 10.48
CA LEU A 10 41.10 3.20 10.88
C LEU A 10 40.36 3.78 9.67
N ILE A 11 41.07 4.03 8.57
CA ILE A 11 40.47 4.52 7.32
C ILE A 11 39.52 3.47 6.73
N ILE A 12 39.94 2.20 6.65
CA ILE A 12 39.10 1.11 6.15
C ILE A 12 37.83 0.96 7.02
N GLY A 13 37.97 1.03 8.34
CA GLY A 13 36.83 0.99 9.26
C GLY A 13 35.85 2.15 9.03
N LEU A 14 36.36 3.36 8.80
CA LEU A 14 35.53 4.53 8.52
C LEU A 14 34.82 4.43 7.16
N CYS A 15 35.51 3.93 6.13
CA CYS A 15 34.91 3.66 4.83
C CYS A 15 33.82 2.59 4.91
N ALA A 16 34.03 1.51 5.68
CA ALA A 16 33.02 0.49 5.90
C ALA A 16 31.80 1.03 6.64
N LEU A 17 32.00 1.90 7.64
CA LEU A 17 30.91 2.53 8.39
C LEU A 17 30.11 3.50 7.50
N LEU A 18 30.80 4.29 6.66
CA LEU A 18 30.14 5.14 5.65
C LEU A 18 29.32 4.29 4.68
N LEU A 19 29.87 3.19 4.17
CA LEU A 19 29.15 2.29 3.27
C LEU A 19 27.87 1.74 3.93
N GLN A 20 27.95 1.32 5.19
CA GLN A 20 26.78 0.84 5.95
C GLN A 20 25.73 1.93 6.14
N LEU A 21 26.14 3.18 6.42
CA LEU A 21 25.21 4.32 6.54
C LEU A 21 24.41 4.57 5.25
N PHE A 22 24.98 4.29 4.07
CA PHE A 22 24.25 4.43 2.81
C PHE A 22 23.42 3.20 2.43
N ILE A 23 23.87 1.98 2.74
CA ILE A 23 23.19 0.73 2.34
C ILE A 23 22.00 0.40 3.26
N LEU A 24 22.12 0.65 4.57
CA LEU A 24 21.08 0.25 5.51
C LEU A 24 19.73 0.96 5.26
N PRO A 25 19.68 2.29 5.01
CA PRO A 25 18.42 2.97 4.71
C PRO A 25 17.76 2.48 3.43
N SER A 26 18.54 2.24 2.36
CA SER A 26 18.02 1.75 1.09
C SER A 26 17.47 0.32 1.22
N LEU A 27 18.15 -0.55 1.97
CA LEU A 27 17.65 -1.90 2.26
C LEU A 27 16.36 -1.86 3.09
N GLN A 28 16.27 -0.98 4.08
CA GLN A 28 15.06 -0.79 4.87
C GLN A 28 13.90 -0.25 4.03
N TYR A 29 14.17 0.67 3.11
CA TYR A 29 13.17 1.18 2.17
C TYR A 29 12.67 0.07 1.24
N ALA A 30 13.59 -0.70 0.64
CA ALA A 30 13.23 -1.82 -0.25
C ALA A 30 12.38 -2.89 0.46
N ARG A 31 12.69 -3.21 1.73
CA ARG A 31 11.88 -4.14 2.53
C ARG A 31 10.48 -3.61 2.87
N ARG A 32 10.35 -2.30 3.03
CA ARG A 32 9.05 -1.64 3.21
C ARG A 32 8.25 -1.67 1.91
N GLU A 33 8.90 -1.36 0.79
CA GLU A 33 8.27 -1.36 -0.53
C GLU A 33 7.74 -2.75 -0.91
N TYR A 34 8.51 -3.80 -0.63
CA TYR A 34 8.05 -5.17 -0.83
C TYR A 34 6.77 -5.49 -0.04
N ARG A 35 6.71 -5.08 1.24
CA ARG A 35 5.51 -5.29 2.08
C ARG A 35 4.33 -4.43 1.63
N ASP A 36 4.59 -3.21 1.20
CA ASP A 36 3.56 -2.33 0.65
C ASP A 36 3.01 -2.89 -0.66
N GLY A 37 3.86 -3.48 -1.51
CA GLY A 37 3.45 -4.26 -2.68
C GLY A 37 2.49 -5.41 -2.33
N LEU A 38 2.82 -6.20 -1.31
CA LEU A 38 1.94 -7.28 -0.84
C LEU A 38 0.58 -6.73 -0.37
N ARG A 39 0.54 -5.63 0.38
CA ARG A 39 -0.73 -5.03 0.84
C ARG A 39 -1.59 -4.52 -0.32
N ARG A 40 -0.98 -3.96 -1.37
CA ARG A 40 -1.70 -3.53 -2.58
C ARG A 40 -2.33 -4.73 -3.28
N GLU A 41 -1.59 -5.84 -3.40
CA GLU A 41 -2.10 -7.09 -3.98
C GLU A 41 -3.23 -7.70 -3.14
N GLU A 42 -3.11 -7.69 -1.80
CA GLU A 42 -4.15 -8.17 -0.90
C GLU A 42 -5.46 -7.36 -1.06
N LEU A 43 -5.37 -6.03 -1.19
CA LEU A 43 -6.53 -5.19 -1.49
C LEU A 43 -7.12 -5.49 -2.88
N ALA A 44 -6.29 -5.68 -3.90
CA ALA A 44 -6.76 -6.07 -5.23
C ALA A 44 -7.50 -7.42 -5.19
N ALA A 45 -7.02 -8.38 -4.40
CA ALA A 45 -7.70 -9.65 -4.16
C ALA A 45 -9.04 -9.46 -3.45
N VAL A 46 -9.11 -8.59 -2.44
CA VAL A 46 -10.37 -8.25 -1.75
C VAL A 46 -11.37 -7.61 -2.70
N LYS A 47 -10.94 -6.67 -3.56
CA LYS A 47 -11.82 -6.12 -4.60
C LYS A 47 -12.40 -7.21 -5.48
N ARG A 48 -11.56 -8.13 -5.97
CA ARG A 48 -12.04 -9.27 -6.80
C ARG A 48 -13.10 -10.10 -6.08
N GLN A 49 -12.95 -10.32 -4.77
CA GLN A 49 -13.97 -11.00 -3.97
C GLN A 49 -15.29 -10.22 -3.90
N LEU A 50 -15.22 -8.90 -3.71
CA LEU A 50 -16.41 -8.04 -3.70
C LEU A 50 -17.12 -8.02 -5.06
N GLU A 51 -16.38 -7.97 -6.15
CA GLU A 51 -16.91 -8.05 -7.52
C GLU A 51 -17.57 -9.41 -7.80
N ASP A 52 -16.95 -10.52 -7.36
CA ASP A 52 -17.54 -11.86 -7.46
C ASP A 52 -18.83 -11.97 -6.62
N MET A 53 -18.86 -11.36 -5.43
CA MET A 53 -20.09 -11.26 -4.62
C MET A 53 -21.18 -10.47 -5.34
N TYR A 54 -20.83 -9.34 -5.96
CA TYR A 54 -21.76 -8.55 -6.75
C TYR A 54 -22.30 -9.37 -7.92
N ASN A 55 -21.44 -10.04 -8.69
CA ASN A 55 -21.87 -10.88 -9.81
C ASN A 55 -22.79 -12.04 -9.40
N LYS A 56 -22.62 -12.57 -8.18
CA LYS A 56 -23.45 -13.67 -7.65
C LYS A 56 -24.77 -13.21 -7.04
N LYS A 57 -24.79 -12.04 -6.40
CA LYS A 57 -25.94 -11.57 -5.58
C LYS A 57 -26.58 -10.28 -6.08
N ASN A 58 -26.05 -9.68 -7.14
CA ASN A 58 -26.39 -8.35 -7.65
C ASN A 58 -26.37 -7.26 -6.56
N ALA A 59 -25.42 -7.36 -5.62
CA ALA A 59 -25.30 -6.43 -4.50
C ALA A 59 -23.92 -6.51 -3.85
N TYR A 60 -23.36 -5.35 -3.47
CA TYR A 60 -22.24 -5.29 -2.54
C TYR A 60 -22.76 -5.33 -1.09
N PRO A 61 -22.01 -5.95 -0.17
CA PRO A 61 -22.38 -6.00 1.24
C PRO A 61 -22.26 -4.62 1.92
N ILE A 62 -23.15 -4.32 2.86
CA ILE A 62 -23.01 -3.14 3.74
C ILE A 62 -21.89 -3.36 4.77
N ASP A 63 -21.80 -4.57 5.30
CA ASP A 63 -20.77 -4.96 6.24
C ASP A 63 -19.91 -6.07 5.63
N PHE A 64 -18.61 -5.81 5.54
CA PHE A 64 -17.63 -6.72 5.03
C PHE A 64 -16.35 -6.52 5.85
N SER A 65 -15.84 -7.61 6.41
CA SER A 65 -14.62 -7.59 7.22
C SER A 65 -13.52 -8.35 6.48
N PRO A 66 -12.73 -7.68 5.64
CA PRO A 66 -11.49 -8.28 5.15
C PRO A 66 -10.52 -8.37 6.34
N SER A 67 -10.00 -9.56 6.60
CA SER A 67 -9.22 -9.87 7.81
C SER A 67 -8.18 -8.83 8.25
N VAL A 68 -7.49 -8.16 7.32
CA VAL A 68 -6.41 -7.20 7.61
C VAL A 68 -6.72 -5.77 7.11
N HIS A 69 -7.77 -5.59 6.32
CA HIS A 69 -8.08 -4.31 5.67
C HIS A 69 -9.38 -3.73 6.20
N ARG A 70 -9.57 -2.43 5.99
CA ARG A 70 -10.82 -1.77 6.36
C ARG A 70 -11.67 -1.59 5.12
N TYR A 71 -12.94 -1.94 5.23
CA TYR A 71 -13.96 -1.70 4.21
C TYR A 71 -14.87 -0.58 4.68
N PHE A 72 -15.14 0.37 3.79
CA PHE A 72 -15.97 1.52 4.08
C PHE A 72 -17.01 1.70 3.00
N VAL A 73 -18.27 1.82 3.40
CA VAL A 73 -19.37 2.15 2.49
C VAL A 73 -19.58 3.66 2.52
N THR A 74 -19.57 4.27 1.34
CA THR A 74 -19.77 5.73 1.18
C THR A 74 -21.16 6.07 0.66
N SER A 75 -21.81 5.13 -0.04
CA SER A 75 -23.18 5.27 -0.51
C SER A 75 -23.91 3.94 -0.40
N GLN A 76 -25.18 3.98 0.02
CA GLN A 76 -26.02 2.81 0.18
C GLN A 76 -27.45 3.11 -0.26
N GLU A 77 -28.10 2.11 -0.83
CA GLU A 77 -29.50 2.16 -1.26
C GLU A 77 -30.16 0.80 -1.00
N GLU A 78 -31.39 0.80 -0.48
CA GLU A 78 -32.17 -0.42 -0.24
C GLU A 78 -31.42 -1.53 0.55
N GLY A 79 -30.54 -1.16 1.48
CA GLY A 79 -29.78 -2.15 2.25
C GLY A 79 -28.61 -2.79 1.49
N LYS A 80 -28.12 -2.15 0.43
CA LYS A 80 -26.95 -2.57 -0.36
C LYS A 80 -25.95 -1.43 -0.46
N ALA A 81 -24.67 -1.75 -0.51
CA ALA A 81 -23.65 -0.75 -0.79
C ALA A 81 -23.63 -0.43 -2.30
N ASN A 82 -23.74 0.85 -2.64
CA ASN A 82 -23.64 1.34 -4.02
C ASN A 82 -22.24 1.88 -4.31
N ALA A 83 -21.56 2.42 -3.31
CA ALA A 83 -20.18 2.85 -3.42
C ALA A 83 -19.42 2.56 -2.14
N TRP A 84 -18.16 2.15 -2.30
CA TRP A 84 -17.31 1.71 -1.21
C TRP A 84 -15.84 1.91 -1.55
N TYR A 85 -15.00 1.88 -0.52
CA TYR A 85 -13.56 1.74 -0.68
C TYR A 85 -12.98 0.77 0.36
N ILE A 86 -11.89 0.11 -0.03
CA ILE A 86 -11.06 -0.71 0.86
C ILE A 86 -9.73 -0.03 1.06
N GLN A 87 -9.20 -0.08 2.28
CA GLN A 87 -8.04 0.70 2.70
C GLN A 87 -6.97 -0.17 3.37
N ALA A 88 -5.71 0.09 3.03
CA ALA A 88 -4.53 -0.38 3.77
C ALA A 88 -3.60 0.79 4.09
N SER A 89 -2.84 0.65 5.18
CA SER A 89 -1.75 1.58 5.50
C SER A 89 -0.45 1.10 4.86
N LEU A 90 0.26 2.01 4.21
CA LEU A 90 1.59 1.78 3.66
C LEU A 90 2.67 2.29 4.60
N GLU A 91 3.83 1.66 4.57
CA GLU A 91 4.99 2.03 5.38
C GLU A 91 5.87 3.08 4.71
N ASN A 92 5.87 3.12 3.38
CA ASN A 92 6.57 4.14 2.62
C ASN A 92 5.69 5.39 2.39
N PRO A 93 6.29 6.59 2.46
CA PRO A 93 5.58 7.82 2.10
C PRO A 93 5.26 7.83 0.61
N HIS A 94 4.05 8.28 0.27
CA HIS A 94 3.63 8.53 -1.11
C HIS A 94 2.90 9.86 -1.19
N GLU A 95 3.05 10.57 -2.30
CA GLU A 95 2.28 11.79 -2.55
C GLU A 95 0.80 11.47 -2.74
N THR A 96 -0.07 12.32 -2.19
CA THR A 96 -1.51 12.23 -2.39
C THR A 96 -1.81 12.28 -3.88
N SER A 97 -2.44 11.23 -4.40
CA SER A 97 -2.66 11.05 -5.84
C SER A 97 -3.76 10.03 -6.06
N SER A 98 -4.41 10.06 -7.21
CA SER A 98 -5.35 9.02 -7.64
C SER A 98 -4.99 8.53 -9.04
N GLY A 99 -5.42 7.31 -9.35
CA GLY A 99 -5.11 6.67 -10.61
C GLY A 99 -6.10 5.56 -10.95
N TYR A 100 -5.95 5.05 -12.16
CA TYR A 100 -6.64 3.86 -12.62
C TYR A 100 -5.58 2.83 -12.98
N ASP A 101 -5.66 1.68 -12.33
CA ASP A 101 -4.87 0.52 -12.69
C ASP A 101 -5.63 -0.23 -13.79
N ALA A 102 -4.92 -0.53 -14.86
CA ALA A 102 -5.44 -1.20 -16.05
C ALA A 102 -4.68 -2.51 -16.35
N GLU A 103 -3.80 -2.94 -15.46
CA GLU A 103 -3.07 -4.19 -15.63
C GLU A 103 -4.02 -5.40 -15.62
N GLU A 104 -3.59 -6.52 -16.20
CA GLU A 104 -4.43 -7.71 -16.26
C GLU A 104 -4.75 -8.23 -14.84
N GLY A 105 -6.04 -8.30 -14.50
CA GLY A 105 -6.51 -8.62 -13.15
C GLY A 105 -6.62 -7.41 -12.22
N HIS A 106 -6.17 -6.24 -12.66
CA HIS A 106 -6.18 -4.98 -11.94
C HIS A 106 -6.94 -3.95 -12.77
N ASN A 107 -8.26 -3.99 -12.70
CA ASN A 107 -9.15 -3.02 -13.33
C ASN A 107 -9.92 -2.28 -12.23
N PHE A 108 -9.30 -1.22 -11.71
CA PHE A 108 -9.88 -0.43 -10.63
C PHE A 108 -9.25 0.94 -10.47
N TYR A 109 -10.04 1.86 -9.90
CA TYR A 109 -9.54 3.12 -9.41
C TYR A 109 -8.92 2.96 -8.03
N TYR A 110 -7.81 3.66 -7.81
CA TYR A 110 -7.14 3.73 -6.52
C TYR A 110 -6.77 5.17 -6.17
N ARG A 111 -6.47 5.42 -4.90
CA ARG A 111 -5.83 6.65 -4.44
C ARG A 111 -4.86 6.42 -3.28
N TYR A 112 -3.85 7.28 -3.23
CA TYR A 112 -2.97 7.48 -2.09
C TYR A 112 -3.45 8.70 -1.31
N MET A 113 -3.58 8.55 0.01
CA MET A 113 -3.99 9.61 0.92
C MET A 113 -2.99 9.73 2.06
N GLN A 114 -2.75 10.94 2.53
CA GLN A 114 -2.00 11.21 3.76
C GLN A 114 -2.97 11.51 4.89
N GLN A 115 -2.96 10.69 5.94
CA GLN A 115 -3.82 10.87 7.11
C GLN A 115 -3.08 10.47 8.38
N ASP A 116 -3.10 11.34 9.39
CA ASP A 116 -2.47 11.11 10.70
C ASP A 116 -0.99 10.68 10.62
N GLY A 117 -0.25 11.25 9.67
CA GLY A 117 1.16 10.93 9.42
C GLY A 117 1.40 9.57 8.78
N LYS A 118 0.35 8.93 8.23
CA LYS A 118 0.42 7.66 7.52
C LYS A 118 0.00 7.83 6.07
N THR A 119 0.64 7.04 5.21
CA THR A 119 0.19 6.82 3.85
C THR A 119 -0.91 5.75 3.87
N LEU A 120 -2.04 6.07 3.26
CA LEU A 120 -3.15 5.16 3.04
C LEU A 120 -3.27 4.89 1.55
N TYR A 121 -3.48 3.63 1.20
CA TYR A 121 -3.80 3.21 -0.16
C TYR A 121 -5.21 2.65 -0.17
N GLU A 122 -6.03 3.21 -1.05
CA GLU A 122 -7.45 2.93 -1.14
C GLU A 122 -7.81 2.47 -2.54
N ILE A 123 -8.62 1.42 -2.64
CA ILE A 123 -9.24 0.98 -3.89
C ILE A 123 -10.74 1.21 -3.78
N CYS A 124 -11.33 1.85 -4.78
CA CYS A 124 -12.76 2.16 -4.83
C CYS A 124 -13.51 1.18 -5.74
N GLY A 125 -14.78 0.96 -5.44
CA GLY A 125 -15.68 0.15 -6.25
C GLY A 125 -17.14 0.57 -6.12
N GLY A 126 -17.96 0.03 -7.01
CA GLY A 126 -19.33 0.49 -7.21
C GLY A 126 -19.38 1.75 -8.07
N ASP A 127 -20.06 2.79 -7.58
CA ASP A 127 -20.43 3.97 -8.37
C ASP A 127 -19.42 5.14 -8.30
N LEU A 128 -18.34 5.02 -7.51
CA LEU A 128 -17.32 6.05 -7.35
C LEU A 128 -15.98 5.65 -7.99
N SER A 129 -15.46 6.52 -8.87
CA SER A 129 -14.02 6.62 -9.09
C SER A 129 -13.37 7.17 -7.82
N CYS A 130 -12.13 6.79 -7.52
CA CYS A 130 -11.37 7.34 -6.39
C CYS A 130 -10.96 8.81 -6.66
N ALA A 131 -11.93 9.71 -6.78
CA ALA A 131 -11.68 11.14 -6.85
C ALA A 131 -11.01 11.62 -5.56
N LEU A 132 -10.09 12.57 -5.70
CA LEU A 132 -9.40 13.24 -4.59
C LEU A 132 -10.32 14.26 -3.92
#